data_AF-A0A920A6L6-F1
#
_entry.id   AF-A0A920A6L6-F1
#
_cell.length_a   1.000
_cell.length_b   1.000
_cell.length_c   1.000
_cell.angle_alpha   90.00
_cell.angle_beta   90.00
_cell.angle_gamma   90.00
#
_symmetry.space_group_name_H-M   'P 1'
#
loop_
_entity.id
_entity.type
_entity.pdbx_description
1 polymer ?
#
loop_
_entity_poly.entity_id
_entity_poly.type
_entity_poly.pdbx_seq_one_letter_code
_entity_poly.pdbx_strand_id
1 'polypeptide(L)'
;MIHLHKRKEFSISEYFNELKVVPVAVSYEFDPNDINKAVECAKTNQGIEYIKSSDEDIKSIAKGIADIKGDVSINIGSPLEFLSDDADEIANLITQAIRRLYYPHATNYAALMKSQDKILDHSFSNKQLEDAMNYLEKRSSSLTQLEKAELLSQYYQCLVN
;
A
#
# COMPACT_ATOMS: atom_id res chain seq x y z
N MET A 1 -14.21 -6.92 15.50
CA MET A 1 -15.61 -6.46 15.61
C MET A 1 -16.59 -7.20 14.70
N ILE A 2 -16.16 -7.78 13.56
CA ILE A 2 -17.07 -8.38 12.56
C ILE A 2 -17.86 -9.59 13.13
N HIS A 3 -17.18 -10.57 13.73
CA HIS A 3 -17.84 -11.75 14.34
C HIS A 3 -18.69 -11.45 15.58
N LEU A 4 -18.43 -10.34 16.29
CA LEU A 4 -19.10 -10.04 17.57
C LEU A 4 -20.63 -9.97 17.48
N HIS A 5 -21.17 -9.62 16.31
CA HIS A 5 -22.61 -9.60 16.04
C HIS A 5 -23.25 -10.99 16.16
N LYS A 6 -22.53 -12.05 15.77
CA LYS A 6 -23.03 -13.42 15.62
C LYS A 6 -22.27 -14.46 16.46
N ARG A 7 -21.44 -14.01 17.40
CA ARG A 7 -20.56 -14.87 18.22
C ARG A 7 -21.24 -15.94 19.08
N LYS A 8 -22.55 -15.82 19.32
CA LYS A 8 -23.33 -16.82 20.06
C LYS A 8 -23.97 -17.87 19.15
N GLU A 9 -24.05 -17.59 17.85
CA GLU A 9 -24.72 -18.42 16.85
C GLU A 9 -23.71 -19.22 16.03
N PHE A 10 -22.53 -18.66 15.77
CA PHE A 10 -21.49 -19.27 14.94
C PHE A 10 -20.12 -19.20 15.61
N SER A 11 -19.29 -20.22 15.37
CA SER A 11 -17.85 -20.09 15.52
C SER A 11 -17.27 -19.02 14.58
N ILE A 12 -15.99 -18.66 14.75
CA ILE A 12 -15.40 -17.59 13.93
C ILE A 12 -15.28 -18.06 12.48
N SER A 13 -14.75 -19.26 12.28
CA SER A 13 -14.59 -19.90 10.97
C SER A 13 -15.92 -20.02 10.22
N GLU A 14 -16.96 -20.56 10.86
CA GLU A 14 -18.29 -20.71 10.26
C GLU A 14 -18.86 -19.36 9.80
N TYR A 15 -18.76 -18.34 10.64
CA TYR A 15 -19.27 -17.01 10.33
C TYR A 15 -18.55 -16.37 9.13
N PHE A 16 -17.21 -16.46 9.07
CA PHE A 16 -16.44 -15.93 7.96
C PHE A 16 -16.67 -16.72 6.65
N ASN A 17 -16.90 -18.04 6.74
CA ASN A 17 -17.27 -18.87 5.59
C ASN A 17 -18.69 -18.59 5.08
N GLU A 18 -19.61 -18.20 5.97
CA GLU A 18 -20.96 -17.73 5.62
C GLU A 18 -20.89 -16.36 4.92
N LEU A 19 -20.04 -15.45 5.41
CA LEU A 19 -19.82 -14.13 4.82
C LEU A 19 -19.21 -14.18 3.41
N LYS A 20 -18.54 -15.29 3.05
CA LYS A 20 -17.83 -15.47 1.77
C LYS A 20 -16.84 -14.34 1.48
N VAL A 21 -15.88 -14.15 2.39
CA VAL A 21 -14.87 -13.09 2.26
C VAL A 21 -14.07 -13.27 0.96
N VAL A 22 -14.12 -12.25 0.09
CA VAL A 22 -13.35 -12.17 -1.14
C VAL A 22 -12.22 -11.16 -0.97
N PRO A 23 -10.94 -11.56 -1.14
CA PRO A 23 -9.81 -10.65 -1.05
C PRO A 23 -9.71 -9.83 -2.35
N VAL A 24 -9.40 -8.54 -2.20
CA VAL A 24 -9.22 -7.60 -3.31
C VAL A 24 -7.96 -6.79 -3.06
N ALA A 25 -7.15 -6.61 -4.11
CA ALA A 25 -6.01 -5.69 -4.10
C ALA A 25 -6.19 -4.64 -5.20
N VAL A 26 -5.94 -3.38 -4.84
CA VAL A 26 -5.86 -2.26 -5.79
C VAL A 26 -4.44 -1.72 -5.73
N SER A 27 -3.74 -1.78 -6.85
CA SER A 27 -2.32 -1.43 -6.96
C SER A 27 -2.18 -0.22 -7.87
N TYR A 28 -1.77 0.90 -7.29
CA TYR A 28 -1.56 2.15 -8.01
C TYR A 28 -0.08 2.30 -8.39
N GLU A 29 0.17 2.73 -9.62
CA GLU A 29 1.52 3.08 -10.05
C GLU A 29 2.01 4.37 -9.35
N PHE A 30 1.11 5.33 -9.15
CA PHE A 30 1.36 6.60 -8.44
C PHE A 30 0.32 6.85 -7.34
N ASP A 31 0.76 7.31 -6.16
CA ASP A 31 -0.13 7.82 -5.11
C ASP A 31 -0.13 9.35 -5.14
N PRO A 32 -1.26 10.02 -5.43
CA PRO A 32 -1.37 11.48 -5.39
C PRO A 32 -0.92 12.14 -4.08
N ASN A 33 -1.07 11.43 -2.96
CA ASN A 33 -0.77 11.92 -1.62
C ASN A 33 0.59 11.42 -1.08
N ASP A 34 1.41 10.76 -1.91
CA ASP A 34 2.76 10.27 -1.60
C ASP A 34 3.63 11.28 -0.83
N ILE A 35 3.70 12.53 -1.32
CA ILE A 35 4.49 13.61 -0.73
C ILE A 35 3.93 14.01 0.63
N ASN A 36 2.61 14.18 0.75
CA ASN A 36 1.98 14.62 1.99
C ASN A 36 2.26 13.59 3.11
N LYS A 37 2.11 12.30 2.77
CA LYS A 37 2.42 11.18 3.66
C LYS A 37 3.90 11.14 4.02
N ALA A 38 4.79 11.35 3.06
CA ALA A 38 6.24 11.35 3.30
C ALA A 38 6.66 12.45 4.29
N VAL A 39 6.09 13.65 4.15
CA VAL A 39 6.33 14.79 5.04
C VAL A 39 5.82 14.52 6.46
N GLU A 40 4.59 14.00 6.58
CA GLU A 40 3.99 13.63 7.87
C GLU A 40 4.81 12.54 8.58
N CYS A 41 5.16 11.46 7.86
CA CYS A 41 6.00 10.38 8.39
C CYS A 41 7.38 10.87 8.82
N ALA A 42 8.05 11.69 8.00
CA ALA A 42 9.38 12.21 8.31
C ALA A 42 9.38 13.08 9.58
N LYS A 43 8.37 13.96 9.74
CA LYS A 43 8.21 14.77 10.96
C LYS A 43 7.94 13.91 12.18
N THR A 44 7.04 12.94 12.06
CA THR A 44 6.70 12.01 13.13
C THR A 44 7.93 11.22 13.57
N ASN A 45 8.72 10.71 12.63
CA ASN A 45 9.96 9.97 12.90
C ASN A 45 11.06 10.83 13.53
N GLN A 46 11.02 12.15 13.34
CA GLN A 46 11.91 13.11 14.01
C GLN A 46 11.37 13.54 15.39
N GLY A 47 10.22 13.04 15.84
CA GLY A 47 9.56 13.48 17.07
C GLY A 47 8.99 14.89 16.99
N ILE A 48 8.82 15.43 15.78
CA ILE A 48 8.21 16.74 15.54
C ILE A 48 6.69 16.54 15.50
N GLU A 49 5.97 17.32 16.32
CA GLU A 49 4.52 17.33 16.30
C GLU A 49 4.01 17.81 14.93
N TYR A 50 3.26 16.94 14.24
CA TYR A 50 2.60 17.28 12.99
C TYR A 50 1.19 17.82 13.25
N ILE A 51 1.02 19.13 13.10
CA ILE A 51 -0.26 19.81 13.25
C ILE A 51 -0.91 19.94 11.87
N LYS A 52 -1.99 19.16 11.65
CA LYS A 52 -2.79 19.21 10.42
C LYS A 52 -3.47 20.56 10.26
N SER A 53 -3.56 21.03 9.01
CA SER A 53 -4.42 22.18 8.70
C SER A 53 -5.90 21.78 8.73
N SER A 54 -6.81 22.72 9.01
CA SER A 54 -8.25 22.45 9.14
C SER A 54 -8.87 21.77 7.92
N ASP A 55 -8.35 22.05 6.72
CA ASP A 55 -8.90 21.57 5.45
C ASP A 55 -8.03 20.48 4.81
N GLU A 56 -7.03 19.96 5.53
CA GLU A 56 -6.04 19.03 4.97
C GLU A 56 -6.69 17.74 4.45
N ASP A 57 -7.61 17.16 5.23
CA ASP A 57 -8.31 15.93 4.87
C ASP A 57 -9.22 16.13 3.65
N ILE A 58 -9.88 17.30 3.55
CA ILE A 58 -10.71 17.63 2.38
C ILE A 58 -9.83 17.75 1.13
N LYS A 59 -8.67 18.41 1.26
CA LYS A 59 -7.71 18.56 0.16
C LYS A 59 -7.10 17.23 -0.25
N SER A 60 -6.75 16.35 0.69
CA SER A 60 -6.14 15.05 0.41
C SER A 60 -7.13 14.10 -0.27
N ILE A 61 -8.41 14.11 0.14
CA ILE A 61 -9.50 13.38 -0.55
C ILE A 61 -9.69 13.92 -1.97
N ALA A 62 -9.86 15.24 -2.12
CA ALA A 62 -10.07 15.86 -3.43
C ALA A 62 -8.92 15.55 -4.39
N LYS A 63 -7.67 15.65 -3.90
CA LYS A 63 -6.46 15.30 -4.63
C LYS A 63 -6.43 13.82 -4.99
N GLY A 64 -6.72 12.94 -4.03
CA GLY A 64 -6.77 11.50 -4.25
C GLY A 64 -7.79 11.09 -5.31
N ILE A 65 -8.89 11.84 -5.46
CA ILE A 65 -9.89 11.61 -6.51
C ILE A 65 -9.42 12.19 -7.85
N ALA A 66 -8.97 13.44 -7.87
CA ALA A 66 -8.72 14.21 -9.10
C ALA A 66 -7.40 13.87 -9.80
N ASP A 67 -6.34 13.53 -9.04
CA ASP A 67 -5.00 13.34 -9.60
C ASP A 67 -4.82 11.95 -10.23
N ILE A 68 -3.87 11.89 -11.16
CA ILE A 68 -3.50 10.70 -11.94
C ILE A 68 -2.80 9.69 -11.05
N LYS A 69 -3.21 8.41 -11.17
CA LYS A 69 -2.69 7.27 -10.41
C LYS A 69 -1.77 6.35 -11.23
N GLY A 70 -1.50 6.74 -12.47
CA GLY A 70 -0.76 5.94 -13.46
C GLY A 70 -1.54 4.71 -13.86
N ASP A 71 -0.84 3.60 -14.10
CA ASP A 71 -1.46 2.29 -14.27
C ASP A 71 -2.11 1.81 -12.97
N VAL A 72 -3.35 1.33 -13.08
CA VAL A 72 -4.16 0.89 -11.93
C VAL A 72 -4.59 -0.54 -12.15
N SER A 73 -4.04 -1.44 -11.34
CA SER A 73 -4.40 -2.85 -11.36
C SER A 73 -5.40 -3.15 -10.23
N ILE A 74 -6.51 -3.79 -10.58
CA ILE A 74 -7.51 -4.29 -9.62
C ILE A 74 -7.57 -5.81 -9.78
N ASN A 75 -7.13 -6.51 -8.75
CA ASN A 75 -7.11 -7.97 -8.72
C ASN A 75 -8.09 -8.46 -7.65
N ILE A 76 -9.03 -9.32 -8.07
CA ILE A 76 -10.08 -9.88 -7.22
C ILE A 76 -9.84 -11.38 -7.11
N GLY A 77 -9.73 -11.87 -5.88
CA GLY A 77 -9.53 -13.29 -5.61
C GLY A 77 -10.82 -14.10 -5.62
N SER A 78 -10.71 -15.36 -5.20
CA SER A 78 -11.86 -16.21 -4.92
C SER A 78 -12.26 -16.12 -3.44
N PRO A 79 -13.51 -16.48 -3.08
CA PRO A 79 -13.91 -16.58 -1.68
C PRO A 79 -12.93 -17.44 -0.88
N LEU A 80 -12.50 -16.94 0.28
CA LEU A 80 -11.62 -17.66 1.19
C LEU A 80 -12.39 -18.71 1.97
N GLU A 81 -11.69 -19.78 2.32
CA GLU A 81 -12.16 -20.81 3.24
C GLU A 81 -11.39 -20.70 4.55
N PHE A 82 -12.12 -20.69 5.66
CA PHE A 82 -11.58 -20.55 7.01
C PHE A 82 -11.78 -21.86 7.76
N LEU A 83 -10.67 -22.44 8.23
CA LEU A 83 -10.66 -23.74 8.93
C LEU A 83 -10.31 -23.64 10.42
N SER A 84 -9.94 -22.44 10.88
CA SER A 84 -9.50 -22.15 12.23
C SER A 84 -10.40 -21.11 12.86
N ASP A 85 -10.65 -21.25 14.16
CA ASP A 85 -11.32 -20.25 14.99
C ASP A 85 -10.33 -19.28 15.66
N ASP A 86 -9.04 -19.38 15.33
CA ASP A 86 -8.05 -18.42 15.79
C ASP A 86 -8.10 -17.13 14.96
N ALA A 87 -8.27 -16.00 15.65
CA ALA A 87 -8.42 -14.71 15.00
C ALA A 87 -7.14 -14.23 14.29
N ASP A 88 -5.97 -14.58 14.82
CA ASP A 88 -4.69 -14.19 14.21
C ASP A 88 -4.41 -15.03 12.97
N GLU A 89 -4.75 -16.33 12.98
CA GLU A 89 -4.68 -17.19 11.79
C GLU A 89 -5.61 -16.71 10.66
N ILE A 90 -6.85 -16.34 10.99
CA ILE A 90 -7.80 -15.75 10.02
C ILE A 90 -7.25 -14.44 9.44
N ALA A 91 -6.75 -13.54 10.28
CA ALA A 91 -6.19 -12.26 9.84
C ALA A 91 -4.97 -12.47 8.94
N ASN A 92 -4.10 -13.41 9.27
CA ASN A 92 -2.94 -13.78 8.47
C ASN A 92 -3.35 -14.38 7.11
N LEU A 93 -4.36 -15.26 7.08
CA LEU A 93 -4.87 -15.82 5.82
C LEU A 93 -5.38 -14.73 4.88
N ILE A 94 -6.21 -13.80 5.39
CA ILE A 94 -6.74 -12.67 4.62
C ILE A 94 -5.58 -11.80 4.11
N THR A 95 -4.63 -11.47 4.99
CA THR A 95 -3.46 -10.65 4.66
C THR A 95 -2.65 -11.27 3.53
N GLN A 96 -2.32 -12.55 3.64
CA GLN A 96 -1.57 -13.26 2.60
C GLN A 96 -2.35 -13.35 1.28
N ALA A 97 -3.66 -13.54 1.34
CA ALA A 97 -4.50 -13.58 0.15
C ALA A 97 -4.52 -12.24 -0.60
N ILE A 98 -4.66 -11.12 0.11
CA ILE A 98 -4.60 -9.77 -0.48
C ILE A 98 -3.21 -9.51 -1.06
N ARG A 99 -2.14 -9.88 -0.34
CA ARG A 99 -0.76 -9.65 -0.78
C ARG A 99 -0.42 -10.40 -2.07
N ARG A 100 -0.89 -11.64 -2.23
CA ARG A 100 -0.72 -12.41 -3.47
C ARG A 100 -1.41 -11.78 -4.68
N LEU A 101 -2.44 -10.95 -4.45
CA LEU A 101 -3.15 -10.23 -5.50
C LEU A 101 -2.49 -8.89 -5.85
N TYR A 102 -1.55 -8.40 -5.05
CA TYR A 102 -0.90 -7.13 -5.31
C TYR A 102 -0.08 -7.19 -6.61
N TYR A 103 -0.18 -6.16 -7.44
CA TYR A 103 0.55 -6.04 -8.69
C TYR A 103 1.63 -4.94 -8.54
N PRO A 104 2.91 -5.31 -8.45
CA PRO A 104 3.98 -4.33 -8.38
C PRO A 104 4.24 -3.67 -9.74
N HIS A 105 4.36 -2.35 -9.73
CA HIS A 105 4.71 -1.50 -10.86
C HIS A 105 6.20 -1.21 -10.93
N ALA A 106 6.68 -0.69 -12.07
CA ALA A 106 8.09 -0.32 -12.25
C ALA A 106 8.57 0.70 -11.20
N THR A 107 7.69 1.58 -10.73
CA THR A 107 7.96 2.54 -9.65
C THR A 107 8.32 1.88 -8.32
N ASN A 108 7.73 0.72 -8.00
CA ASN A 108 8.05 -0.01 -6.77
C ASN A 108 9.49 -0.56 -6.82
N TYR A 109 9.90 -1.14 -7.96
CA TYR A 109 11.26 -1.65 -8.15
C TYR A 109 12.28 -0.52 -8.24
N ALA A 110 11.98 0.55 -8.99
CA ALA A 110 12.84 1.72 -9.07
C ALA A 110 13.07 2.35 -7.69
N ALA A 111 12.04 2.43 -6.85
CA ALA A 111 12.17 2.93 -5.48
C ALA A 111 13.05 2.02 -4.62
N LEU A 112 12.93 0.69 -4.75
CA LEU A 112 13.77 -0.27 -4.02
C LEU A 112 15.24 -0.13 -4.41
N MET A 113 15.51 -0.05 -5.71
CA MET A 113 16.86 0.14 -6.25
C MET A 113 17.46 1.43 -5.73
N LYS A 114 16.71 2.54 -5.75
CA LYS A 114 17.20 3.84 -5.26
C LYS A 114 17.39 3.89 -3.74
N SER A 115 16.61 3.11 -2.97
CA SER A 115 16.63 3.19 -1.51
C SER A 115 17.58 2.20 -0.85
N GLN A 116 17.78 1.01 -1.43
CA GLN A 116 18.49 -0.10 -0.78
C GLN A 116 19.58 -0.72 -1.67
N ASP A 117 19.80 -0.17 -2.88
CA ASP A 117 20.71 -0.74 -3.90
C ASP A 117 20.42 -2.23 -4.19
N LYS A 118 19.16 -2.65 -4.00
CA LYS A 118 18.69 -4.03 -4.16
C LYS A 118 17.93 -4.18 -5.46
N ILE A 119 18.30 -5.20 -6.23
CA ILE A 119 17.62 -5.59 -7.47
C ILE A 119 16.86 -6.88 -7.20
N LEU A 120 15.56 -6.87 -7.49
CA LEU A 120 14.69 -8.05 -7.46
C LEU A 120 14.33 -8.46 -8.89
N ASP A 121 13.96 -9.73 -9.07
CA ASP A 121 13.48 -10.21 -10.37
C ASP A 121 12.19 -9.48 -10.79
N HIS A 122 12.13 -9.05 -12.05
CA HIS A 122 11.01 -8.33 -12.62
C HIS A 122 10.97 -8.46 -14.15
N SER A 123 9.79 -8.27 -14.74
CA SER A 123 9.60 -8.31 -16.20
C SER A 123 9.75 -6.95 -16.89
N PHE A 124 9.99 -5.87 -16.14
CA PHE A 124 10.09 -4.51 -16.71
C PHE A 124 11.35 -4.32 -17.55
N SER A 125 11.21 -3.61 -18.67
CA SER A 125 12.33 -3.21 -19.52
C SER A 125 13.19 -2.13 -18.87
N ASN A 126 14.44 -2.00 -19.29
CA ASN A 126 15.34 -0.93 -18.85
C ASN A 126 14.72 0.46 -19.02
N LYS A 127 13.95 0.68 -20.10
CA LYS A 127 13.31 1.95 -20.36
C LYS A 127 12.21 2.27 -19.33
N GLN A 128 11.39 1.29 -18.98
CA GLN A 128 10.35 1.46 -17.95
C GLN A 128 10.94 1.77 -16.58
N LEU A 129 12.04 1.10 -16.21
CA LEU A 129 12.74 1.40 -14.96
C LEU A 129 13.37 2.80 -14.96
N GLU A 130 14.00 3.19 -16.06
CA GLU A 130 14.57 4.53 -16.22
C GLU A 130 13.50 5.62 -16.09
N ASP A 131 12.35 5.44 -16.75
CA ASP A 131 11.23 6.38 -16.67
C ASP A 131 10.65 6.45 -15.25
N ALA A 132 10.54 5.31 -14.56
CA ALA A 132 10.11 5.24 -13.17
C ALA A 132 11.10 5.92 -12.20
N MET A 133 12.41 5.74 -12.39
CA MET A 133 13.44 6.43 -11.61
C MET A 133 13.37 7.94 -11.83
N ASN A 134 13.28 8.38 -13.08
CA ASN A 134 13.15 9.80 -13.44
C ASN A 134 11.89 10.42 -12.84
N TYR A 135 10.77 9.68 -12.85
CA TYR A 135 9.53 10.11 -12.18
C TYR A 135 9.77 10.35 -10.69
N LEU A 136 10.33 9.38 -9.96
CA LEU A 136 10.56 9.47 -8.52
C LEU A 136 11.55 10.59 -8.15
N GLU A 137 12.58 10.81 -8.96
CA GLU A 137 13.54 11.91 -8.78
C GLU A 137 12.87 13.26 -8.96
N LYS A 138 12.09 13.43 -10.03
CA LYS A 138 11.34 14.67 -10.27
C LYS A 138 10.34 14.91 -9.15
N ARG A 139 9.60 13.87 -8.74
CA ARG A 139 8.56 13.91 -7.71
C ARG A 139 9.12 14.32 -6.35
N SER A 140 10.31 13.84 -6.03
CA SER A 140 10.95 14.07 -4.73
C SER A 140 11.93 15.25 -4.72
N SER A 141 12.09 15.97 -5.82
CA SER A 141 13.09 17.03 -5.98
C SER A 141 13.09 18.10 -4.87
N SER A 142 11.90 18.53 -4.42
CA SER A 142 11.72 19.54 -3.36
C SER A 142 11.79 19.00 -1.93
N LEU A 143 11.95 17.69 -1.74
CA LEU A 143 11.93 17.04 -0.44
C LEU A 143 13.32 17.02 0.21
N THR A 144 13.34 17.08 1.55
CA THR A 144 14.52 16.80 2.37
C THR A 144 14.96 15.34 2.22
N GLN A 145 16.17 15.01 2.68
CA GLN A 145 16.68 13.64 2.58
C GLN A 145 15.81 12.61 3.32
N LEU A 146 15.28 12.97 4.49
CA LEU A 146 14.41 12.09 5.27
C LEU A 146 13.05 11.91 4.59
N GLU A 147 12.43 12.99 4.11
CA GLU A 147 11.19 12.90 3.34
C GLU A 147 11.35 12.11 2.03
N LYS A 148 12.50 12.22 1.36
CA LYS A 148 12.85 11.38 0.20
C LYS A 148 12.87 9.90 0.57
N ALA A 149 13.48 9.55 1.71
CA ALA A 149 13.51 8.18 2.18
C ALA A 149 12.11 7.64 2.49
N GLU A 150 11.26 8.44 3.16
CA GLU A 150 9.86 8.09 3.43
C GLU A 150 9.01 7.97 2.16
N LEU A 151 9.27 8.80 1.15
CA LEU A 151 8.61 8.68 -0.15
C LEU A 151 9.01 7.37 -0.83
N LEU A 152 10.31 7.06 -0.91
CA LEU A 152 10.75 5.81 -1.54
C LEU A 152 10.24 4.58 -0.79
N SER A 153 10.21 4.60 0.55
CA SER A 153 9.69 3.48 1.34
C SER A 153 8.22 3.19 1.09
N GLN A 154 7.39 4.22 0.90
CA GLN A 154 5.99 4.01 0.52
C GLN A 154 5.85 3.22 -0.78
N TYR A 155 6.77 3.40 -1.73
CA TYR A 155 6.75 2.69 -3.01
C TYR A 155 7.32 1.27 -2.91
N TYR A 156 8.45 1.04 -2.24
CA TYR A 156 9.07 -0.30 -2.28
C TYR A 156 8.53 -1.29 -1.24
N GLN A 157 7.80 -0.84 -0.21
CA GLN A 157 7.38 -1.69 0.90
C GLN A 157 6.58 -2.93 0.47
N CYS A 158 5.82 -2.84 -0.61
CA CYS A 158 5.07 -3.96 -1.18
C CYS A 158 5.96 -5.12 -1.69
N LEU A 159 7.26 -4.88 -1.89
CA LEU A 159 8.23 -5.87 -2.39
C LEU A 159 9.02 -6.58 -1.29
N VAL A 160 9.05 -6.03 -0.07
CA VAL A 160 9.98 -6.47 0.99
C VAL A 160 9.30 -7.02 2.24
N ASN A 161 8.07 -6.59 2.49
CA ASN A 161 7.21 -7.11 3.56
C ASN A 161 6.26 -8.09 2.94
#